data_AF-A0A2D7NE17-F1
#
_entry.id   AF-A0A2D7NE17-F1
#
_cell.length_a   1.000
_cell.length_b   1.000
_cell.length_c   1.000
_cell.angle_alpha   90.00
_cell.angle_beta   90.00
_cell.angle_gamma   90.00
#
_symmetry.space_group_name_H-M   'P 1'
#
loop_
_entity.id
_entity.type
_entity.pdbx_description
1 polymer ?
#
loop_
_entity_poly.entity_id
_entity_poly.type
_entity_poly.pdbx_seq_one_letter_code
_entity_poly.pdbx_strand_id
1 'polypeptide(L)'
;MKTIKNTIVLLMIGGLLFSSTERVNALGGNAAFWPEDEANISVFPQAVNNFNLANTDGEDFYVSWGDDMKFGFSGGTSSDLVNLSWGMNNMGLNFGLNMTPEVEAVECAADDSDCVEVEGVEGVSIINTQFGMTLDGVGDVGVHFMNSTMHDHGDHFDYEDGMTLGLTLRRAQELWVFSHALVNFNYEDPTDEDAVMNLGADLFTHLDIAENTTGLFAMGFGYTNEGEDGDIHFPKMTFAVESAWTDWATVRAGFTKDWSLTNTSSAGVTPNFGLGFNYGSFVLDMSVGSDIFTNPVQKVTGFDSLNASSFNLTYMW
;
A
#
# COMPACT_ATOMS: atom_id res chain seq x y z
N MET A 1 -8.84 -5.32 38.84
CA MET A 1 -9.44 -5.43 37.48
C MET A 1 -8.93 -4.37 36.49
N LYS A 2 -8.54 -3.15 36.89
CA LYS A 2 -7.94 -2.16 35.97
C LYS A 2 -6.50 -2.49 35.52
N THR A 3 -5.73 -3.16 36.35
CA THR A 3 -4.33 -3.54 36.04
C THR A 3 -4.21 -4.75 35.12
N ILE A 4 -5.21 -5.65 35.09
CA ILE A 4 -5.19 -6.86 34.26
C ILE A 4 -5.47 -6.52 32.78
N LYS A 5 -6.26 -5.48 32.48
CA LYS A 5 -6.46 -5.02 31.10
C LYS A 5 -5.18 -4.46 30.46
N ASN A 6 -4.35 -3.76 31.22
CA ASN A 6 -3.09 -3.21 30.69
C ASN A 6 -2.00 -4.28 30.54
N THR A 7 -2.06 -5.38 31.30
CA THR A 7 -1.11 -6.49 31.16
C THR A 7 -1.45 -7.42 30.00
N ILE A 8 -2.72 -7.48 29.56
CA ILE A 8 -3.13 -8.30 28.41
C ILE A 8 -2.71 -7.65 27.07
N VAL A 9 -2.63 -6.32 27.00
CA VAL A 9 -2.10 -5.63 25.80
C VAL A 9 -0.58 -5.83 25.66
N LEU A 10 0.14 -6.06 26.76
CA LEU A 10 1.59 -6.29 26.74
C LEU A 10 2.00 -7.73 26.35
N LEU A 11 1.05 -8.67 26.29
CA LEU A 11 1.28 -10.08 25.97
C LEU A 11 0.86 -10.47 24.55
N MET A 12 0.30 -9.52 23.78
CA MET A 12 0.15 -9.64 22.32
C MET A 12 1.45 -9.30 21.55
N ILE A 13 2.59 -9.28 22.25
CA ILE A 13 3.95 -9.13 21.71
C ILE A 13 4.56 -10.53 21.40
N GLY A 14 3.72 -11.58 21.32
CA GLY A 14 4.12 -12.97 21.05
C GLY A 14 4.12 -13.38 19.58
N GLY A 15 3.73 -12.47 18.68
CA GLY A 15 3.92 -12.59 17.24
C GLY A 15 4.20 -11.17 16.77
N LEU A 16 5.46 -10.86 16.52
CA LEU A 16 5.82 -9.61 15.88
C LEU A 16 5.06 -9.59 14.53
N LEU A 17 3.99 -8.80 14.45
CA LEU A 17 3.24 -8.58 13.22
C LEU A 17 4.07 -7.61 12.40
N PHE A 18 5.03 -8.19 11.70
CA PHE A 18 5.96 -7.46 10.87
C PHE A 18 5.31 -7.11 9.55
N SER A 19 5.54 -5.87 9.13
CA SER A 19 4.73 -5.15 8.18
C SER A 19 5.43 -4.95 6.86
N SER A 20 4.68 -5.09 5.77
CA SER A 20 5.17 -4.88 4.41
C SER A 20 3.99 -4.72 3.45
N THR A 21 4.26 -4.12 2.30
CA THR A 21 3.29 -4.03 1.19
C THR A 21 2.70 -5.40 0.84
N GLU A 22 3.51 -6.46 0.87
CA GLU A 22 3.05 -7.81 0.53
C GLU A 22 2.17 -8.45 1.58
N ARG A 23 2.40 -8.14 2.86
CA ARG A 23 1.45 -8.48 3.92
C ARG A 23 0.10 -7.82 3.66
N VAL A 24 0.07 -6.52 3.31
CA VAL A 24 -1.17 -5.79 3.03
C VAL A 24 -1.88 -6.36 1.80
N ASN A 25 -1.16 -6.66 0.72
CA ASN A 25 -1.70 -7.27 -0.50
C ASN A 25 -2.42 -8.60 -0.18
N ALA A 26 -1.77 -9.47 0.58
CA ALA A 26 -2.33 -10.74 1.02
C ALA A 26 -3.59 -10.57 1.92
N LEU A 27 -3.75 -9.40 2.54
CA LEU A 27 -4.84 -9.07 3.48
C LEU A 27 -5.92 -8.15 2.89
N GLY A 28 -5.95 -7.97 1.56
CA GLY A 28 -6.99 -7.18 0.90
C GLY A 28 -6.55 -5.84 0.33
N GLY A 29 -5.26 -5.52 0.35
CA GLY A 29 -4.66 -4.44 -0.44
C GLY A 29 -4.87 -3.03 0.09
N ASN A 30 -5.51 -2.84 1.25
CA ASN A 30 -5.69 -1.51 1.84
C ASN A 30 -4.92 -1.38 3.16
N ALA A 31 -3.79 -0.68 3.11
CA ALA A 31 -2.90 -0.47 4.26
C ALA A 31 -3.60 0.29 5.40
N ALA A 32 -4.53 1.19 5.08
CA ALA A 32 -5.22 2.00 6.08
C ALA A 32 -6.11 1.18 7.03
N PHE A 33 -6.46 -0.06 6.66
CA PHE A 33 -7.13 -1.00 7.55
C PHE A 33 -6.20 -1.61 8.60
N TRP A 34 -4.89 -1.48 8.47
CA TRP A 34 -3.89 -2.11 9.33
C TRP A 34 -3.00 -1.05 10.01
N PRO A 35 -3.48 -0.28 11.01
CA PRO A 35 -2.75 0.88 11.57
C PRO A 35 -1.31 0.64 12.04
N GLU A 36 -1.02 -0.59 12.45
CA GLU A 36 0.29 -1.01 12.96
C GLU A 36 1.27 -1.43 11.85
N ASP A 37 0.83 -1.37 10.58
CA ASP A 37 1.63 -1.78 9.44
C ASP A 37 2.39 -0.59 8.84
N GLU A 38 3.70 -0.75 8.57
CA GLU A 38 4.53 0.29 7.95
C GLU A 38 4.04 0.79 6.58
N ALA A 39 3.26 -0.01 5.84
CA ALA A 39 2.60 0.46 4.63
C ALA A 39 1.66 1.65 4.91
N ASN A 40 1.31 1.93 6.17
CA ASN A 40 0.58 3.14 6.54
C ASN A 40 1.40 4.41 6.35
N ILE A 41 2.73 4.36 6.26
CA ILE A 41 3.56 5.56 6.08
C ILE A 41 3.17 6.30 4.79
N SER A 42 2.76 5.58 3.74
CA SER A 42 2.32 6.17 2.47
C SER A 42 0.91 6.76 2.51
N VAL A 43 0.09 6.41 3.51
CA VAL A 43 -1.29 6.92 3.70
C VAL A 43 -1.35 7.98 4.81
N PHE A 44 -0.61 7.74 5.89
CA PHE A 44 -0.53 8.50 7.12
C PHE A 44 0.96 8.71 7.46
N PRO A 45 1.61 9.76 6.92
CA PRO A 45 3.04 9.99 7.10
C PRO A 45 3.53 9.99 8.56
N GLN A 46 2.68 10.33 9.53
CA GLN A 46 3.03 10.27 10.95
C GLN A 46 3.28 8.85 11.47
N ALA A 47 2.87 7.80 10.73
CA ALA A 47 3.14 6.41 11.08
C ALA A 47 4.65 6.10 11.12
N VAL A 48 5.50 6.88 10.46
CA VAL A 48 6.97 6.73 10.52
C VAL A 48 7.50 6.78 11.96
N ASN A 49 6.79 7.50 12.85
CA ASN A 49 7.14 7.59 14.28
C ASN A 49 7.13 6.23 15.00
N ASN A 50 6.43 5.24 14.47
CA ASN A 50 6.29 3.92 15.07
C ASN A 50 7.43 2.96 14.70
N PHE A 51 8.28 3.33 13.73
CA PHE A 51 9.19 2.40 13.10
C PHE A 51 10.66 2.83 13.18
N ASN A 52 11.50 1.81 13.14
CA ASN A 52 12.93 1.83 12.87
C ASN A 52 13.17 0.58 12.05
N LEU A 53 13.24 0.74 10.73
CA LEU A 53 13.25 -0.39 9.83
C LEU A 53 14.00 -0.10 8.55
N ALA A 54 14.34 -1.17 7.85
CA ALA A 54 14.80 -1.16 6.47
C ALA A 54 14.04 -2.27 5.74
N ASN A 55 13.39 -1.95 4.64
CA ASN A 55 12.70 -2.91 3.81
C ASN A 55 13.14 -2.81 2.34
N THR A 56 12.90 -3.88 1.58
CA THR A 56 13.03 -3.90 0.12
C THR A 56 12.18 -5.02 -0.47
N ASP A 57 11.64 -4.82 -1.66
CA ASP A 57 11.01 -5.85 -2.49
C ASP A 57 11.95 -6.40 -3.59
N GLY A 58 13.20 -5.94 -3.59
CA GLY A 58 14.22 -6.27 -4.60
C GLY A 58 14.42 -5.19 -5.65
N GLU A 59 13.46 -4.28 -5.86
CA GLU A 59 13.55 -3.16 -6.79
C GLU A 59 13.66 -1.83 -6.02
N ASP A 60 12.77 -1.65 -5.05
CA ASP A 60 12.69 -0.47 -4.22
C ASP A 60 13.14 -0.78 -2.79
N PHE A 61 13.51 0.26 -2.06
CA PHE A 61 13.84 0.18 -0.64
C PHE A 61 13.26 1.35 0.13
N TYR A 62 13.03 1.12 1.42
CA TYR A 62 12.75 2.17 2.38
C TYR A 62 13.53 1.91 3.66
N VAL A 63 14.07 2.96 4.26
CA VAL A 63 14.76 2.91 5.53
C VAL A 63 14.29 4.05 6.42
N SER A 64 13.99 3.77 7.69
CA SER A 64 13.64 4.77 8.69
C SER A 64 14.41 4.55 9.99
N TRP A 65 14.82 5.65 10.63
CA TRP A 65 15.53 5.61 11.89
C TRP A 65 15.29 6.86 12.74
N GLY A 66 15.53 6.71 14.04
CA GLY A 66 15.59 7.81 14.98
C GLY A 66 14.91 7.46 16.31
N ASP A 67 14.85 8.44 17.20
CA ASP A 67 14.18 8.32 18.50
C ASP A 67 12.93 9.20 18.49
N ASP A 68 12.94 10.34 19.20
CA ASP A 68 11.83 11.30 19.26
C ASP A 68 11.54 11.98 17.91
N MET A 69 12.55 12.04 17.05
CA MET A 69 12.47 12.53 15.68
C MET A 69 12.95 11.42 14.75
N LYS A 70 12.11 11.06 13.79
CA LYS A 70 12.39 10.04 12.78
C LYS A 70 12.74 10.68 11.46
N PHE A 71 13.64 10.03 10.75
CA PHE A 71 13.96 10.30 9.36
C PHE A 71 13.81 9.01 8.57
N GLY A 72 13.38 9.12 7.33
CA GLY A 72 13.39 7.99 6.41
C GLY A 72 13.77 8.41 5.00
N PHE A 73 14.24 7.43 4.25
CA PHE A 73 14.65 7.58 2.86
C PHE A 73 14.11 6.38 2.10
N SER A 74 13.55 6.63 0.93
CA SER A 74 13.27 5.59 -0.06
C SER A 74 14.04 5.87 -1.35
N GLY A 75 14.15 4.84 -2.15
CA GLY A 75 14.67 4.91 -3.50
C GLY A 75 14.52 3.55 -4.16
N GLY A 76 14.74 3.50 -5.46
CA GLY A 76 14.62 2.25 -6.17
C GLY A 76 15.11 2.33 -7.60
N THR A 77 14.37 1.69 -8.50
CA THR A 77 14.68 1.66 -9.93
C THR A 77 14.11 2.85 -10.70
N SER A 78 13.13 3.54 -10.11
CA SER A 78 12.63 4.82 -10.60
C SER A 78 13.69 5.91 -10.52
N SER A 79 13.49 6.99 -11.27
CA SER A 79 14.39 8.15 -11.22
C SER A 79 14.16 8.99 -9.96
N ASP A 80 14.46 8.41 -8.81
CA ASP A 80 14.25 8.97 -7.48
C ASP A 80 15.40 9.93 -7.13
N LEU A 81 15.20 11.23 -7.34
CA LEU A 81 16.23 12.21 -6.99
C LEU A 81 16.30 12.40 -5.48
N VAL A 82 15.15 12.61 -4.83
CA VAL A 82 15.04 12.78 -3.38
C VAL A 82 13.70 12.25 -2.89
N ASN A 83 13.71 11.18 -2.08
CA ASN A 83 12.54 10.72 -1.34
C ASN A 83 12.85 10.67 0.16
N LEU A 84 12.12 11.46 0.94
CA LEU A 84 12.37 11.73 2.35
C LEU A 84 11.09 11.56 3.16
N SER A 85 11.21 10.87 4.28
CA SER A 85 10.21 10.86 5.35
C SER A 85 10.76 11.57 6.58
N TRP A 86 9.87 12.27 7.29
CA TRP A 86 10.16 12.85 8.58
C TRP A 86 8.99 12.61 9.52
N GLY A 87 9.28 12.35 10.78
CA GLY A 87 8.27 12.23 11.83
C GLY A 87 8.73 12.85 13.12
N MET A 88 7.78 13.46 13.84
CA MET A 88 7.99 13.87 15.23
C MET A 88 6.65 13.94 15.96
N ASN A 89 6.60 13.36 17.16
CA ASN A 89 5.39 13.26 17.97
C ASN A 89 4.23 12.62 17.18
N ASN A 90 3.14 13.36 17.00
CA ASN A 90 1.94 12.93 16.29
C ASN A 90 1.92 13.39 14.83
N MET A 91 3.04 13.91 14.29
CA MET A 91 3.11 14.47 12.94
C MET A 91 4.12 13.72 12.09
N GLY A 92 3.90 13.72 10.78
CA GLY A 92 4.88 13.28 9.81
C GLY A 92 4.70 13.94 8.46
N LEU A 93 5.74 13.84 7.63
CA LEU A 93 5.82 14.40 6.30
C LEU A 93 6.56 13.45 5.39
N ASN A 94 6.03 13.21 4.19
CA ASN A 94 6.77 12.61 3.09
C ASN A 94 6.97 13.67 2.01
N PHE A 95 8.18 13.73 1.46
CA PHE A 95 8.54 14.56 0.33
C PHE A 95 9.22 13.68 -0.72
N GLY A 96 8.76 13.77 -1.96
CA GLY A 96 9.34 13.10 -3.10
C GLY A 96 9.61 14.09 -4.23
N LEU A 97 10.78 13.96 -4.84
CA LEU A 97 11.17 14.59 -6.08
C LEU A 97 11.77 13.51 -6.98
N ASN A 98 11.04 13.16 -8.03
CA ASN A 98 11.46 12.16 -9.01
C ASN A 98 11.66 12.84 -10.35
N MET A 99 12.78 12.55 -11.02
CA MET A 99 13.16 13.22 -12.26
C MET A 99 13.85 12.26 -13.23
N THR A 100 13.21 11.90 -14.35
CA THR A 100 13.92 11.24 -15.46
C THR A 100 14.49 12.31 -16.40
N PRO A 101 15.73 12.15 -16.89
CA PRO A 101 16.25 13.03 -17.91
C PRO A 101 15.61 12.74 -19.27
N GLU A 102 15.48 13.77 -20.09
CA GLU A 102 15.18 13.61 -21.52
C GLU A 102 16.37 12.91 -22.21
N VAL A 103 16.07 11.96 -23.09
CA VAL A 103 17.00 11.27 -23.98
C VAL A 103 16.59 11.62 -25.40
N GLU A 104 17.46 12.29 -26.14
CA GLU A 104 17.20 12.56 -27.56
C GLU A 104 17.29 11.26 -28.38
N ALA A 105 16.34 11.06 -29.31
CA ALA A 105 16.35 9.93 -30.21
C ALA A 105 17.61 9.94 -31.09
N VAL A 106 18.28 8.79 -31.20
CA VAL A 106 19.40 8.59 -32.12
C VAL A 106 18.92 7.71 -33.26
N GLU A 107 18.71 8.30 -34.44
CA GLU A 107 18.44 7.55 -35.67
C GLU A 107 19.78 7.18 -36.36
N CYS A 108 19.95 5.90 -36.66
CA CYS A 108 21.13 5.44 -37.37
C CYS A 108 20.94 5.49 -38.88
N ALA A 109 21.97 5.93 -39.60
CA ALA A 109 21.97 5.82 -41.05
C ALA A 109 22.05 4.35 -41.49
N ALA A 110 21.39 4.01 -42.61
CA ALA A 110 21.51 2.68 -43.19
C ALA A 110 22.99 2.33 -43.45
N ASP A 111 23.41 1.15 -42.98
CA ASP A 111 24.77 0.60 -43.04
C ASP A 111 25.82 1.19 -42.08
N ASP A 112 25.42 1.98 -41.07
CA ASP A 112 26.33 2.37 -39.98
C ASP A 112 26.40 1.27 -38.91
N SER A 113 27.42 0.41 -39.01
CA SER A 113 27.61 -0.71 -38.08
C SER A 113 28.05 -0.30 -36.67
N ASP A 114 28.47 0.95 -36.48
CA ASP A 114 28.97 1.46 -35.20
C ASP A 114 27.92 2.34 -34.49
N CYS A 115 26.75 2.55 -35.11
CA CYS A 115 25.63 3.29 -34.53
C CYS A 115 24.63 2.35 -33.85
N VAL A 116 24.17 2.74 -32.65
CA VAL A 116 23.11 2.06 -31.90
C VAL A 116 21.94 3.02 -31.83
N GLU A 117 20.79 2.61 -32.37
CA GLU A 117 19.56 3.39 -32.29
C GLU A 117 19.13 3.51 -30.83
N VAL A 118 18.75 4.72 -30.43
CA VAL A 118 18.22 5.02 -29.10
C VAL A 118 16.86 5.65 -29.31
N GLU A 119 15.83 5.07 -28.71
CA GLU A 119 14.51 5.69 -28.68
C GLU A 119 14.57 6.94 -27.80
N GLY A 120 13.98 8.03 -28.29
CA GLY A 120 13.88 9.25 -27.52
C GLY A 120 12.94 9.05 -26.34
N VAL A 121 13.30 9.58 -25.18
CA VAL A 121 12.48 9.54 -23.96
C VAL A 121 12.34 10.96 -23.45
N GLU A 122 11.13 11.38 -23.13
CA GLU A 122 10.88 12.71 -22.57
C GLU A 122 11.30 12.79 -21.10
N GLY A 123 11.67 14.00 -20.68
CA GLY A 123 12.00 14.26 -19.29
C GLY A 123 10.75 14.30 -18.42
N VAL A 124 10.74 13.57 -17.31
CA VAL A 124 9.65 13.57 -16.32
C VAL A 124 10.11 14.33 -15.08
N SER A 125 9.20 15.09 -14.47
CA SER A 125 9.40 15.63 -13.12
C SER A 125 8.14 15.46 -12.29
N ILE A 126 8.28 14.82 -11.13
CA ILE A 126 7.18 14.61 -10.19
C ILE A 126 7.59 15.19 -8.84
N ILE A 127 6.75 16.05 -8.30
CA ILE A 127 6.85 16.52 -6.92
C ILE A 127 5.68 15.96 -6.14
N ASN A 128 5.97 15.25 -5.05
CA ASN A 128 4.98 14.72 -4.14
C ASN A 128 5.25 15.24 -2.72
N THR A 129 4.21 15.74 -2.07
CA THR A 129 4.24 16.10 -0.65
C THR A 129 3.04 15.49 0.05
N GLN A 130 3.30 14.83 1.18
CA GLN A 130 2.26 14.33 2.06
C GLN A 130 2.50 14.84 3.46
N PHE A 131 1.43 15.20 4.14
CA PHE A 131 1.46 15.53 5.56
C PHE A 131 0.46 14.68 6.31
N GLY A 132 0.90 14.15 7.44
CA GLY A 132 0.09 13.30 8.29
C GLY A 132 0.10 13.79 9.73
N MET A 133 -1.03 13.65 10.42
CA MET A 133 -1.06 13.82 11.86
C MET A 133 -2.16 13.03 12.57
N THR A 134 -1.88 12.61 13.80
CA THR A 134 -2.88 12.05 14.71
C THR A 134 -3.43 13.14 15.61
N LEU A 135 -4.74 13.40 15.48
CA LEU A 135 -5.47 14.42 16.23
C LEU A 135 -6.33 13.79 17.33
N ASP A 136 -6.17 14.30 18.55
CA ASP A 136 -6.95 13.86 19.71
C ASP A 136 -8.45 14.01 19.45
N GLY A 137 -9.19 12.90 19.57
CA GLY A 137 -10.66 12.85 19.38
C GLY A 137 -11.14 12.88 17.93
N VAL A 138 -10.25 13.14 16.96
CA VAL A 138 -10.57 13.12 15.53
C VAL A 138 -10.08 11.83 14.89
N GLY A 139 -8.85 11.39 15.18
CA GLY A 139 -8.19 10.24 14.55
C GLY A 139 -6.97 10.66 13.73
N ASP A 140 -6.51 9.76 12.85
CA ASP A 140 -5.43 9.99 11.91
C ASP A 140 -5.93 10.76 10.69
N VAL A 141 -5.22 11.81 10.32
CA VAL A 141 -5.48 12.62 9.13
C VAL A 141 -4.24 12.58 8.24
N GLY A 142 -4.43 12.29 6.97
CA GLY A 142 -3.42 12.41 5.92
C GLY A 142 -3.91 13.38 4.86
N VAL A 143 -3.00 14.20 4.33
CA VAL A 143 -3.23 15.00 3.12
C VAL A 143 -2.08 14.76 2.16
N HIS A 144 -2.39 14.74 0.87
CA HIS A 144 -1.46 14.47 -0.21
C HIS A 144 -1.61 15.52 -1.30
N PHE A 145 -0.48 15.90 -1.87
CA PHE A 145 -0.38 16.72 -3.06
C PHE A 145 0.68 16.08 -3.96
N MET A 146 0.35 15.92 -5.23
CA MET A 146 1.31 15.58 -6.27
C MET A 146 1.13 16.52 -7.46
N ASN A 147 2.23 16.83 -8.12
CA ASN A 147 2.23 17.44 -9.43
C ASN A 147 3.23 16.71 -10.31
N SER A 148 2.80 16.31 -11.49
CA SER A 148 3.58 15.60 -12.49
C SER A 148 3.66 16.44 -13.77
N THR A 149 4.85 16.49 -14.35
CA THR A 149 5.07 16.90 -15.72
C THR A 149 5.67 15.72 -16.50
N MET A 150 4.85 15.01 -17.27
CA MET A 150 5.15 13.94 -18.20
C MET A 150 4.72 14.36 -19.61
N HIS A 151 5.68 14.66 -20.49
CA HIS A 151 5.37 14.87 -21.91
C HIS A 151 5.17 13.49 -22.57
N ASP A 152 3.97 13.24 -23.08
CA ASP A 152 3.47 12.11 -23.88
C ASP A 152 4.53 11.09 -24.38
N HIS A 153 4.41 9.81 -23.96
CA HIS A 153 4.23 8.64 -24.84
C HIS A 153 4.45 7.29 -24.12
N GLY A 154 3.49 6.37 -24.28
CA GLY A 154 3.74 4.92 -24.32
C GLY A 154 4.01 4.22 -22.99
N ASP A 155 3.05 3.40 -22.57
CA ASP A 155 3.16 2.13 -21.81
C ASP A 155 4.12 1.98 -20.62
N HIS A 156 4.74 3.05 -20.11
CA HIS A 156 5.73 2.92 -19.03
C HIS A 156 5.47 3.68 -17.73
N PHE A 157 4.52 4.61 -17.66
CA PHE A 157 4.08 5.19 -16.39
C PHE A 157 2.63 5.68 -16.49
N ASP A 158 1.74 5.25 -15.59
CA ASP A 158 0.32 5.62 -15.56
C ASP A 158 0.05 7.04 -14.99
N TYR A 159 1.01 7.97 -15.09
CA TYR A 159 0.83 9.33 -14.55
C TYR A 159 0.76 10.33 -15.69
N GLU A 160 -0.37 11.02 -15.79
CA GLU A 160 -0.55 12.10 -16.74
C GLU A 160 0.03 13.41 -16.21
N ASP A 161 0.35 14.34 -17.11
CA ASP A 161 0.61 15.74 -16.77
C ASP A 161 -0.55 16.24 -15.90
N GLY A 162 -0.30 16.72 -14.67
CA GLY A 162 -1.43 17.10 -13.82
C GLY A 162 -1.14 17.35 -12.35
N MET A 163 -2.23 17.55 -11.62
CA MET A 163 -2.21 17.75 -10.18
C MET A 163 -3.12 16.74 -9.46
N THR A 164 -2.62 16.15 -8.39
CA THR A 164 -3.39 15.29 -7.48
C THR A 164 -3.51 15.92 -6.10
N LEU A 165 -4.70 15.84 -5.51
CA LEU A 165 -5.00 16.25 -4.14
C LEU A 165 -5.70 15.12 -3.41
N GLY A 166 -5.11 14.65 -2.32
CA GLY A 166 -5.65 13.59 -1.48
C GLY A 166 -5.97 14.05 -0.06
N LEU A 167 -7.01 13.47 0.53
CA LEU A 167 -7.31 13.54 1.96
C LEU A 167 -7.74 12.16 2.46
N THR A 168 -7.16 11.73 3.56
CA THR A 168 -7.53 10.49 4.24
C THR A 168 -7.79 10.76 5.71
N LEU A 169 -8.87 10.19 6.25
CA LEU A 169 -9.23 10.24 7.66
C LEU A 169 -9.49 8.82 8.15
N ARG A 170 -8.79 8.39 9.19
CA ARG A 170 -9.10 7.17 9.92
C ARG A 170 -9.40 7.50 11.37
N ARG A 171 -10.49 6.95 11.91
CA ARG A 171 -10.85 7.16 13.31
C ARG A 171 -11.51 5.96 13.93
N ALA A 172 -11.40 5.86 15.26
CA ALA A 172 -12.28 5.00 16.03
C ALA A 172 -13.74 5.48 15.89
N GLN A 173 -14.62 4.55 15.52
CA GLN A 173 -16.04 4.77 15.30
C GLN A 173 -16.79 3.46 15.54
N GLU A 174 -17.45 3.36 16.70
CA GLU A 174 -18.28 2.21 17.03
C GLU A 174 -19.60 2.29 16.27
N LEU A 175 -19.81 1.36 15.34
CA LEU A 175 -21.08 1.21 14.63
C LEU A 175 -21.35 -0.26 14.30
N TRP A 176 -22.35 -0.83 14.98
CA TRP A 176 -22.76 -2.23 14.82
C TRP A 176 -21.64 -3.24 15.12
N VAL A 177 -21.00 -3.81 14.09
CA VAL A 177 -19.86 -4.73 14.22
C VAL A 177 -18.52 -4.05 13.94
N PHE A 178 -18.54 -2.78 13.51
CA PHE A 178 -17.35 -2.04 13.14
C PHE A 178 -16.87 -1.17 14.29
N SER A 179 -15.54 -1.06 14.40
CA SER A 179 -14.85 -0.28 15.45
C SER A 179 -14.16 0.96 14.89
N HIS A 180 -13.98 1.04 13.57
CA HIS A 180 -13.28 2.13 12.91
C HIS A 180 -14.01 2.58 11.65
N ALA A 181 -13.82 3.84 11.30
CA ALA A 181 -14.20 4.43 10.03
C ALA A 181 -12.94 4.93 9.30
N LEU A 182 -12.93 4.74 8.00
CA LEU A 182 -11.93 5.24 7.07
C LEU A 182 -12.66 6.03 5.98
N VAL A 183 -12.22 7.25 5.72
CA VAL A 183 -12.70 8.07 4.60
C VAL A 183 -11.49 8.49 3.79
N ASN A 184 -11.56 8.31 2.48
CA ASN A 184 -10.54 8.76 1.54
C ASN A 184 -11.20 9.59 0.46
N PHE A 185 -10.52 10.65 0.05
CA PHE A 185 -10.88 11.52 -1.04
C PHE A 185 -9.63 11.76 -1.87
N ASN A 186 -9.75 11.65 -3.18
CA ASN A 186 -8.67 11.94 -4.11
C ASN A 186 -9.26 12.69 -5.31
N TYR A 187 -8.56 13.74 -5.74
CA TYR A 187 -8.92 14.56 -6.90
C TYR A 187 -7.70 14.67 -7.80
N GLU A 188 -7.84 14.24 -9.03
CA GLU A 188 -6.82 14.25 -10.07
C GLU A 188 -7.29 15.19 -11.19
N ASP A 189 -6.44 16.13 -11.57
CA ASP A 189 -6.69 17.13 -12.60
C ASP A 189 -5.59 17.00 -13.67
N PRO A 190 -5.69 15.96 -14.53
CA PRO A 190 -4.79 15.82 -15.67
C PRO A 190 -4.98 16.99 -16.65
N THR A 191 -3.95 17.35 -17.41
CA THR A 191 -3.99 18.50 -18.32
C THR A 191 -4.81 18.23 -19.58
N ASP A 192 -4.85 16.97 -20.02
CA ASP A 192 -5.43 16.56 -21.31
C ASP A 192 -6.62 15.61 -21.17
N GLU A 193 -7.03 15.30 -19.94
CA GLU A 193 -8.20 14.47 -19.64
C GLU A 193 -9.19 15.18 -18.68
N ASP A 194 -10.34 14.55 -18.44
CA ASP A 194 -11.32 15.05 -17.49
C ASP A 194 -10.86 14.79 -16.05
N ALA A 195 -11.07 15.79 -15.17
CA ALA A 195 -10.71 15.64 -13.76
C ALA A 195 -11.44 14.46 -13.09
N VAL A 196 -10.68 13.61 -12.41
CA VAL A 196 -11.16 12.44 -11.69
C VAL A 196 -11.27 12.73 -10.20
N MET A 197 -12.36 12.27 -9.58
CA MET A 197 -12.67 12.38 -8.17
C MET A 197 -13.04 11.00 -7.64
N ASN A 198 -12.25 10.53 -6.70
CA ASN A 198 -12.47 9.29 -5.96
C ASN A 198 -12.89 9.61 -4.53
N LEU A 199 -13.93 8.94 -4.05
CA LEU A 199 -14.40 9.02 -2.67
C LEU A 199 -14.65 7.62 -2.13
N GLY A 200 -13.98 7.27 -1.04
CA GLY A 200 -14.21 6.05 -0.28
C GLY A 200 -14.68 6.35 1.14
N ALA A 201 -15.63 5.56 1.63
CA ALA A 201 -16.07 5.58 3.02
C ALA A 201 -16.29 4.15 3.49
N ASP A 202 -15.36 3.65 4.29
CA ASP A 202 -15.33 2.28 4.78
C ASP A 202 -15.47 2.22 6.31
N LEU A 203 -16.14 1.19 6.78
CA LEU A 203 -16.14 0.78 8.18
C LEU A 203 -15.39 -0.53 8.30
N PHE A 204 -14.55 -0.67 9.32
CA PHE A 204 -13.79 -1.89 9.50
C PHE A 204 -13.64 -2.28 10.98
N THR A 205 -13.33 -3.55 11.20
CA THR A 205 -12.94 -4.07 12.49
C THR A 205 -11.92 -5.19 12.34
N HIS A 206 -11.04 -5.29 13.34
CA HIS A 206 -10.27 -6.49 13.57
C HIS A 206 -11.05 -7.43 14.51
N LEU A 207 -10.89 -8.74 14.29
CA LEU A 207 -11.57 -9.80 15.02
C LEU A 207 -10.52 -10.70 15.66
N ASP A 208 -10.60 -10.89 16.97
CA ASP A 208 -9.81 -11.89 17.67
C ASP A 208 -10.47 -13.26 17.47
N ILE A 209 -9.98 -14.03 16.48
CA ILE A 209 -10.59 -15.33 16.11
C ILE A 209 -10.08 -16.44 17.04
N ALA A 210 -8.77 -16.50 17.25
CA ALA A 210 -8.09 -17.47 18.10
C ALA A 210 -6.75 -16.90 18.58
N GLU A 211 -6.04 -17.64 19.42
CA GLU A 211 -4.66 -17.30 19.76
C GLU A 211 -3.81 -17.21 18.49
N ASN A 212 -3.07 -16.12 18.34
CA ASN A 212 -2.26 -15.80 17.15
C ASN A 212 -3.02 -15.79 15.81
N THR A 213 -4.34 -15.55 15.84
CA THR A 213 -5.15 -15.46 14.62
C THR A 213 -6.08 -14.25 14.68
N THR A 214 -5.86 -13.32 13.77
CA THR A 214 -6.61 -12.07 13.65
C THR A 214 -7.35 -12.05 12.33
N GLY A 215 -8.64 -11.69 12.37
CA GLY A 215 -9.45 -11.41 11.19
C GLY A 215 -9.57 -9.91 10.96
N LEU A 216 -9.81 -9.52 9.71
CA LEU A 216 -10.28 -8.21 9.28
C LEU A 216 -11.62 -8.39 8.60
N PHE A 217 -12.58 -7.55 8.96
CA PHE A 217 -13.80 -7.35 8.19
C PHE A 217 -14.01 -5.87 7.93
N ALA A 218 -14.04 -5.49 6.65
CA ALA A 218 -14.32 -4.14 6.20
C ALA A 218 -15.50 -4.14 5.22
N MET A 219 -16.33 -3.11 5.32
CA MET A 219 -17.42 -2.86 4.39
C MET A 219 -17.60 -1.36 4.18
N GLY A 220 -17.86 -0.94 2.94
CA GLY A 220 -18.00 0.48 2.66
C GLY A 220 -18.64 0.83 1.32
N PHE A 221 -18.48 2.10 1.00
CA PHE A 221 -18.96 2.76 -0.20
C PHE A 221 -17.76 3.32 -0.97
N GLY A 222 -17.83 3.27 -2.29
CA GLY A 222 -16.90 3.95 -3.18
C GLY A 222 -17.65 4.73 -4.26
N TYR A 223 -17.06 5.83 -4.69
CA TYR A 223 -17.46 6.58 -5.86
C TYR A 223 -16.22 6.96 -6.66
N THR A 224 -16.30 6.85 -7.97
CA THR A 224 -15.39 7.46 -8.92
C THR A 224 -16.21 8.10 -10.05
N ASN A 225 -15.77 9.23 -10.60
CA ASN A 225 -16.30 9.75 -11.86
C ASN A 225 -15.42 9.37 -13.06
N GLU A 226 -14.44 8.49 -12.86
CA GLU A 226 -13.62 7.95 -13.94
C GLU A 226 -14.50 7.16 -14.92
N GLY A 227 -14.28 7.37 -16.22
CA GLY A 227 -15.13 6.85 -17.30
C GLY A 227 -16.38 7.69 -17.58
N GLU A 228 -17.15 7.32 -18.61
CA GLU A 228 -18.23 8.16 -19.17
C GLU A 228 -19.37 8.48 -18.19
N ASP A 229 -19.72 7.56 -17.28
CA ASP A 229 -20.91 7.65 -16.42
C ASP A 229 -20.59 7.70 -14.90
N GLY A 230 -19.32 7.56 -14.53
CA GLY A 230 -18.89 7.31 -13.15
C GLY A 230 -19.37 5.97 -12.57
N ASP A 231 -18.72 5.53 -11.50
CA ASP A 231 -19.03 4.28 -10.81
C ASP A 231 -19.35 4.48 -9.33
N ILE A 232 -20.44 3.86 -8.89
CA ILE A 232 -20.80 3.77 -7.47
C ILE A 232 -20.68 2.32 -7.03
N HIS A 233 -19.84 2.11 -6.03
CA HIS A 233 -19.46 0.80 -5.51
C HIS A 233 -20.08 0.59 -4.12
N PHE A 234 -21.03 -0.34 -3.99
CA PHE A 234 -21.62 -0.69 -2.69
C PHE A 234 -22.34 -2.06 -2.69
N PRO A 235 -22.10 -2.93 -1.68
CA PRO A 235 -21.14 -2.76 -0.59
C PRO A 235 -19.72 -3.17 -1.01
N LYS A 236 -18.72 -2.31 -0.88
CA LYS A 236 -17.32 -2.76 -1.00
C LYS A 236 -16.99 -3.63 0.20
N MET A 237 -16.47 -4.84 0.02
CA MET A 237 -16.20 -5.77 1.13
C MET A 237 -14.77 -6.29 1.07
N THR A 238 -14.10 -6.29 2.23
CA THR A 238 -12.82 -6.97 2.44
C THR A 238 -12.95 -7.90 3.63
N PHE A 239 -12.58 -9.16 3.44
CA PHE A 239 -12.40 -10.11 4.52
C PHE A 239 -11.01 -10.70 4.43
N ALA A 240 -10.27 -10.70 5.54
CA ALA A 240 -8.95 -11.30 5.59
C ALA A 240 -8.70 -11.95 6.94
N VAL A 241 -7.85 -12.97 6.96
CA VAL A 241 -7.41 -13.66 8.17
C VAL A 241 -5.90 -13.85 8.08
N GLU A 242 -5.21 -13.52 9.15
CA GLU A 242 -3.80 -13.78 9.37
C GLU A 242 -3.66 -14.72 10.57
N SER A 243 -2.88 -15.79 10.41
CA SER A 243 -2.68 -16.79 11.46
C SER A 243 -1.22 -17.24 11.51
N ALA A 244 -0.59 -17.12 12.68
CA ALA A 244 0.73 -17.71 12.92
C ALA A 244 0.56 -19.22 13.16
N TRP A 245 1.04 -20.04 12.22
CA TRP A 245 0.98 -21.50 12.31
C TRP A 245 2.13 -22.07 13.12
N THR A 246 3.27 -21.39 13.08
CA THR A 246 4.43 -21.65 13.93
C THR A 246 4.96 -20.33 14.47
N ASP A 247 6.00 -20.38 15.29
CA ASP A 247 6.75 -19.22 15.77
C ASP A 247 7.50 -18.46 14.65
N TRP A 248 7.73 -19.11 13.51
CA TRP A 248 8.46 -18.55 12.37
C TRP A 248 7.62 -18.41 11.09
N ALA A 249 6.40 -18.96 11.02
CA ALA A 249 5.58 -18.97 9.81
C ALA A 249 4.15 -18.46 10.06
N THR A 250 3.72 -17.54 9.20
CA THR A 250 2.39 -16.96 9.18
C THR A 250 1.72 -17.24 7.84
N VAL A 251 0.43 -17.55 7.88
CA VAL A 251 -0.41 -17.74 6.69
C VAL A 251 -1.50 -16.69 6.67
N ARG A 252 -1.74 -16.13 5.48
CA ARG A 252 -2.74 -15.09 5.23
C ARG A 252 -3.66 -15.54 4.11
N ALA A 253 -4.94 -15.32 4.30
CA ALA A 253 -5.93 -15.57 3.27
C ALA A 253 -7.08 -14.57 3.41
N GLY A 254 -7.62 -14.15 2.28
CA GLY A 254 -8.74 -13.23 2.27
C GLY A 254 -9.39 -13.14 0.90
N PHE A 255 -10.32 -12.21 0.79
CA PHE A 255 -10.85 -11.78 -0.48
C PHE A 255 -11.36 -10.35 -0.40
N THR A 256 -11.38 -9.70 -1.55
CA THR A 256 -12.13 -8.46 -1.78
C THR A 256 -13.28 -8.74 -2.72
N LYS A 257 -14.38 -8.02 -2.52
CA LYS A 257 -15.53 -8.05 -3.42
C LYS A 257 -16.10 -6.65 -3.54
N ASP A 258 -16.30 -6.24 -4.77
CA ASP A 258 -16.92 -4.97 -5.11
C ASP A 258 -18.17 -5.21 -5.97
N TRP A 259 -19.21 -4.41 -5.72
CA TRP A 259 -20.43 -4.38 -6.52
C TRP A 259 -20.60 -2.96 -7.06
N SER A 260 -20.39 -2.82 -8.37
CA SER A 260 -20.85 -1.64 -9.10
C SER A 260 -22.38 -1.62 -9.14
N LEU A 261 -22.95 -0.48 -8.79
CA LEU A 261 -24.39 -0.20 -8.85
C LEU A 261 -24.79 0.53 -10.13
N THR A 262 -23.83 1.13 -10.85
CA THR A 262 -24.06 1.89 -12.08
C THR A 262 -23.70 1.08 -13.32
N ASN A 263 -22.67 0.23 -13.25
CA ASN A 263 -22.18 -0.56 -14.37
C ASN A 263 -22.68 -2.01 -14.33
N THR A 264 -22.82 -2.62 -15.51
CA THR A 264 -23.31 -4.00 -15.66
C THR A 264 -22.23 -5.07 -15.45
N SER A 265 -20.96 -4.66 -15.39
CA SER A 265 -19.81 -5.50 -15.07
C SER A 265 -19.44 -5.33 -13.60
N SER A 266 -19.86 -6.27 -12.75
CA SER A 266 -19.31 -6.36 -11.40
C SER A 266 -18.01 -7.16 -11.43
N ALA A 267 -16.91 -6.62 -10.90
CA ALA A 267 -15.70 -7.39 -10.64
C ALA A 267 -16.04 -8.66 -9.84
N GLY A 268 -15.34 -9.77 -10.09
CA GLY A 268 -15.52 -11.03 -9.37
C GLY A 268 -15.21 -10.93 -7.88
N VAL A 269 -15.18 -12.07 -7.19
CA VAL A 269 -14.48 -12.15 -5.91
C VAL A 269 -12.99 -12.24 -6.24
N THR A 270 -12.17 -11.36 -5.68
CA THR A 270 -10.72 -11.40 -5.83
C THR A 270 -10.12 -12.06 -4.59
N PRO A 271 -9.68 -13.32 -4.66
CA PRO A 271 -9.06 -14.00 -3.54
C PRO A 271 -7.61 -13.53 -3.37
N ASN A 272 -7.19 -13.39 -2.12
CA ASN A 272 -5.84 -12.96 -1.75
C ASN A 272 -5.21 -14.03 -0.85
N PHE A 273 -3.93 -14.31 -1.05
CA PHE A 273 -3.19 -15.28 -0.25
C PHE A 273 -1.77 -14.80 -0.03
N GLY A 274 -1.20 -15.12 1.14
CA GLY A 274 0.18 -14.77 1.42
C GLY A 274 0.80 -15.60 2.53
N LEU A 275 2.12 -15.53 2.57
CA LEU A 275 2.96 -16.21 3.55
C LEU A 275 3.90 -15.18 4.19
N GLY A 276 4.20 -15.39 5.46
CA GLY A 276 5.17 -14.60 6.20
C GLY A 276 6.15 -15.51 6.92
N PHE A 277 7.44 -15.19 6.85
CA PHE A 277 8.51 -15.95 7.49
C PHE A 277 9.33 -15.03 8.38
N ASN A 278 9.43 -15.39 9.66
CA ASN A 278 10.11 -14.62 10.68
C ASN A 278 11.44 -15.30 11.06
N TYR A 279 12.54 -14.55 10.89
CA TYR A 279 13.91 -14.93 11.21
C TYR A 279 14.52 -13.98 12.25
N GLY A 280 13.78 -13.70 13.33
CA GLY A 280 14.21 -12.83 14.42
C GLY A 280 13.91 -11.37 14.11
N SER A 281 14.92 -10.60 13.72
CA SER A 281 14.73 -9.20 13.30
C SER A 281 14.42 -9.05 11.81
N PHE A 282 14.54 -10.13 11.03
CA PHE A 282 14.25 -10.17 9.61
C PHE A 282 12.91 -10.86 9.36
N VAL A 283 12.12 -10.29 8.46
CA VAL A 283 10.87 -10.88 7.97
C VAL A 283 10.84 -10.88 6.47
N LEU A 284 10.41 -12.01 5.93
CA LEU A 284 10.08 -12.16 4.53
C LEU A 284 8.57 -12.36 4.40
N ASP A 285 7.89 -11.40 3.81
CA ASP A 285 6.49 -11.53 3.41
C ASP A 285 6.39 -11.76 1.91
N MET A 286 5.37 -12.50 1.51
CA MET A 286 5.14 -12.88 0.13
C MET A 286 3.65 -12.92 -0.15
N SER A 287 3.23 -12.24 -1.21
CA SER A 287 1.91 -12.44 -1.81
C SER A 287 1.98 -13.58 -2.82
N VAL A 288 0.94 -14.40 -2.84
CA VAL A 288 0.85 -15.57 -3.70
C VAL A 288 -0.36 -15.42 -4.61
N GLY A 289 -0.13 -15.62 -5.90
CA GLY A 289 -1.18 -15.55 -6.90
C GLY A 289 -2.33 -16.53 -6.65
N SER A 290 -3.52 -16.18 -7.13
CA SER A 290 -4.74 -16.98 -6.99
C SER A 290 -4.66 -18.38 -7.63
N ASP A 291 -3.65 -18.63 -8.46
CA ASP A 291 -3.37 -19.93 -9.09
C ASP A 291 -3.17 -21.06 -8.06
N ILE A 292 -2.80 -20.72 -6.82
CA ILE A 292 -2.68 -21.69 -5.74
C ILE A 292 -3.99 -22.46 -5.52
N PHE A 293 -5.15 -21.86 -5.82
CA PHE A 293 -6.46 -22.49 -5.64
C PHE A 293 -6.85 -23.47 -6.77
N THR A 294 -6.17 -23.44 -7.91
CA THR A 294 -6.48 -24.32 -9.06
C THR A 294 -5.80 -25.68 -8.94
N ASN A 295 -4.61 -25.76 -8.32
CA ASN A 295 -3.90 -27.03 -8.07
C ASN A 295 -2.98 -26.99 -6.83
N PRO A 296 -3.55 -26.88 -5.63
CA PRO A 296 -2.78 -26.60 -4.41
C PRO A 296 -1.78 -27.71 -4.08
N VAL A 297 -2.07 -28.97 -4.40
CA VAL A 297 -1.19 -30.10 -4.05
C VAL A 297 0.12 -30.03 -4.82
N GLN A 298 0.09 -29.75 -6.13
CA GLN A 298 1.32 -29.64 -6.92
C GLN A 298 2.17 -28.45 -6.49
N LYS A 299 1.54 -27.32 -6.18
CA LYS A 299 2.19 -26.10 -5.69
C LYS A 299 2.85 -26.31 -4.32
N VAL A 300 2.13 -26.89 -3.36
CA VAL A 300 2.62 -27.15 -1.98
C VAL A 300 3.72 -28.21 -1.96
N THR A 301 3.66 -29.21 -2.84
CA THR A 301 4.68 -30.27 -2.91
C THR A 301 5.91 -29.87 -3.74
N GLY A 302 5.93 -28.66 -4.32
CA GLY A 302 7.02 -28.17 -5.17
C GLY A 302 7.10 -28.87 -6.53
N PHE A 303 6.03 -29.55 -6.95
CA PHE A 303 5.93 -30.18 -8.27
C PHE A 303 5.60 -29.14 -9.36
N ASP A 304 5.10 -27.97 -8.94
CA ASP A 304 4.82 -26.81 -9.78
C ASP A 304 5.17 -25.52 -9.03
N SER A 305 5.53 -24.43 -9.73
CA SER A 305 5.99 -23.18 -9.12
C SER A 305 4.89 -22.50 -8.32
N LEU A 306 5.18 -21.97 -7.12
CA LEU A 306 4.16 -21.33 -6.28
C LEU A 306 3.52 -20.07 -6.93
N ASN A 307 4.14 -19.52 -7.99
CA ASN A 307 3.77 -18.25 -8.61
C ASN A 307 3.65 -17.15 -7.54
N ALA A 308 4.71 -16.98 -6.75
CA ALA A 308 4.86 -15.81 -5.90
C ALA A 308 4.76 -14.58 -6.78
N SER A 309 3.81 -13.68 -6.48
CA SER A 309 3.64 -12.45 -7.27
C SER A 309 4.79 -11.49 -6.98
N SER A 310 5.23 -11.44 -5.73
CA SER A 310 6.18 -10.47 -5.21
C SER A 310 6.58 -10.87 -3.77
N PHE A 311 7.69 -10.31 -3.28
CA PHE A 311 8.15 -10.49 -1.91
C PHE A 311 8.55 -9.15 -1.31
N ASN A 312 8.60 -9.09 0.02
CA ASN A 312 9.22 -7.98 0.73
C ASN A 312 10.06 -8.52 1.90
N LEU A 313 11.29 -8.05 1.99
CA LEU A 313 12.21 -8.34 3.08
C LEU A 313 12.33 -7.11 3.97
N THR A 314 11.93 -7.24 5.23
CA THR A 314 11.99 -6.17 6.23
C THR A 314 12.93 -6.55 7.38
N TYR A 315 13.72 -5.58 7.83
CA TYR A 315 14.58 -5.63 9.02
C TYR A 315 14.18 -4.52 9.98
N MET A 316 13.95 -4.82 11.26
CA MET A 316 13.61 -3.80 12.27
C MET A 316 14.56 -3.84 13.48
N TRP A 317 14.78 -2.68 14.12
CA TRP A 317 15.68 -2.52 15.28
C TRP A 317 15.20 -1.57 16.38
#